data_AF-A0A966ER10-F1
#
_entry.id   AF-A0A966ER10-F1
#
_cell.length_a   1.000
_cell.length_b   1.000
_cell.length_c   1.000
_cell.angle_alpha   90.00
_cell.angle_beta   90.00
_cell.angle_gamma   90.00
#
_symmetry.space_group_name_H-M   'P 1'
#
loop_
_entity.id
_entity.type
_entity.pdbx_description
1 polymer ?
#
loop_
_entity_poly.entity_id
_entity_poly.type
_entity_poly.pdbx_seq_one_letter_code
_entity_poly.pdbx_strand_id
1 'polypeptide(L)'
;MTHTIRRIAGVLGIATAALAMMASPAGASGETIGSCAIDEAIEAEERLAADGIAFHSIHDEELETEFAELEKAMEGCLEAPSPIIPELDEIIWGGGAFLVLFGFMVWKGFPAVQGAMDARADKIAADLDAADQAMADAAKIKSDHAAELAGAKAEASELIEQARGQADLLRADLQSRAEADVAEMRTRAQADIDSSRAQAITDLRSEVSEIAVGAAEAVIKANLDRNAQSALVDAYIDEVAGRG
;
A
#
# COMPACT_ATOMS: atom_id res chain seq x y z
N MET A 1 -20.06 -73.84 -60.97
CA MET A 1 -20.34 -72.62 -60.18
C MET A 1 -19.81 -72.72 -58.75
N THR A 2 -19.85 -73.90 -58.11
CA THR A 2 -19.29 -74.17 -56.77
C THR A 2 -17.75 -74.08 -56.71
N HIS A 3 -17.02 -74.58 -57.72
CA HIS A 3 -15.54 -74.49 -57.75
C HIS A 3 -14.99 -73.06 -57.85
N THR A 4 -15.59 -72.20 -58.68
CA THR A 4 -15.12 -70.82 -58.84
C THR A 4 -15.32 -69.98 -57.58
N ILE A 5 -16.37 -70.26 -56.81
CA ILE A 5 -16.62 -69.60 -55.52
C ILE A 5 -15.59 -70.04 -54.48
N ARG A 6 -15.21 -71.33 -54.46
CA ARG A 6 -14.23 -71.89 -53.50
C ARG A 6 -12.81 -71.35 -53.75
N ARG A 7 -12.42 -71.22 -55.02
CA ARG A 7 -11.14 -70.57 -55.42
C ARG A 7 -11.07 -69.09 -55.05
N ILE A 8 -12.14 -68.34 -55.29
CA ILE A 8 -12.21 -66.92 -54.90
C ILE A 8 -12.19 -66.78 -53.37
N ALA A 9 -12.86 -67.68 -52.64
CA ALA A 9 -12.83 -67.69 -51.18
C ALA A 9 -11.44 -68.05 -50.61
N GLY A 10 -10.70 -68.96 -51.23
CA GLY A 10 -9.33 -69.32 -50.81
C GLY A 10 -8.34 -68.16 -50.98
N VAL A 11 -8.31 -67.54 -52.17
CA VAL A 11 -7.42 -66.38 -52.44
C VAL A 11 -7.81 -65.17 -51.60
N LEU A 12 -9.11 -64.92 -51.42
CA LEU A 12 -9.58 -63.85 -50.53
C LEU A 12 -9.23 -64.18 -49.07
N GLY A 13 -9.28 -65.45 -48.66
CA GLY A 13 -8.88 -65.93 -47.35
C GLY A 13 -7.42 -65.64 -47.03
N ILE A 14 -6.49 -66.03 -47.91
CA ILE A 14 -5.05 -65.72 -47.75
C ILE A 14 -4.83 -64.20 -47.71
N ALA A 15 -5.42 -63.46 -48.65
CA ALA A 15 -5.28 -62.01 -48.71
C ALA A 15 -5.85 -61.32 -47.46
N THR A 16 -6.95 -61.83 -46.90
CA THR A 16 -7.51 -61.32 -45.63
C THR A 16 -6.68 -61.70 -44.41
N ALA A 17 -6.05 -62.87 -44.40
CA ALA A 17 -5.12 -63.27 -43.34
C ALA A 17 -3.87 -62.38 -43.35
N ALA A 18 -3.27 -62.14 -44.52
CA ALA A 18 -2.16 -61.21 -44.68
C ALA A 18 -2.52 -59.77 -44.27
N LEU A 19 -3.72 -59.30 -44.65
CA LEU A 19 -4.19 -57.95 -44.28
C LEU A 19 -4.53 -57.82 -42.78
N ALA A 20 -5.04 -58.90 -42.15
CA ALA A 20 -5.31 -58.92 -40.72
C ALA A 20 -4.02 -58.95 -39.87
N MET A 21 -2.94 -59.55 -40.39
CA MET A 21 -1.63 -59.60 -39.73
C MET A 21 -0.88 -58.25 -39.74
N MET A 22 -1.13 -57.38 -40.73
CA MET A 22 -0.53 -56.03 -40.78
C MET A 22 -1.16 -55.02 -39.81
N ALA A 23 -2.21 -55.38 -39.07
CA ALA A 23 -2.95 -54.49 -38.18
C ALA A 23 -2.72 -54.77 -36.68
N SER A 24 -1.51 -55.16 -36.26
CA SER A 24 -1.14 -55.31 -34.84
C SER A 24 0.10 -54.50 -34.43
N PRO A 25 0.15 -53.99 -33.18
CA PRO A 25 1.14 -53.00 -32.76
C PRO A 25 2.54 -53.60 -32.61
N ALA A 26 3.48 -53.08 -33.38
CA ALA A 26 4.90 -53.35 -33.22
C ALA A 26 5.40 -52.78 -31.88
N GLY A 27 6.02 -53.63 -31.05
CA GLY A 27 6.90 -53.17 -29.98
C GLY A 27 6.85 -53.98 -28.68
N ALA A 28 7.45 -55.17 -28.67
CA ALA A 28 8.04 -55.73 -27.45
C ALA A 28 9.18 -56.70 -27.82
N SER A 29 10.31 -56.55 -27.15
CA SER A 29 11.55 -57.30 -27.36
C SER A 29 11.45 -58.73 -26.82
N GLY A 30 11.21 -59.69 -27.69
CA GLY A 30 11.20 -61.14 -27.43
C GLY A 30 10.43 -61.85 -28.54
N GLU A 31 10.74 -63.12 -28.82
CA GLU A 31 9.95 -63.95 -29.75
C GLU A 31 8.51 -64.02 -29.23
N THR A 32 7.63 -63.23 -29.84
CA THR A 32 6.21 -63.22 -29.53
C THR A 32 5.47 -64.06 -30.55
N ILE A 33 4.28 -64.53 -30.19
CA ILE A 33 3.37 -65.26 -31.11
C ILE A 33 3.21 -64.48 -32.43
N GLY A 34 3.19 -63.14 -32.34
CA GLY A 34 3.15 -62.25 -33.50
C GLY A 34 4.42 -62.31 -34.37
N SER A 35 5.62 -62.35 -33.80
CA SER A 35 6.85 -62.44 -34.60
C SER A 35 7.04 -63.83 -35.23
N CYS A 36 6.64 -64.91 -34.54
CA CYS A 36 6.61 -66.29 -35.09
C CYS A 36 5.69 -66.36 -36.31
N ALA A 37 4.46 -65.84 -36.17
CA ALA A 37 3.49 -65.83 -37.26
C ALA A 37 3.90 -64.92 -38.43
N ILE A 38 4.63 -63.82 -38.16
CA ILE A 38 5.10 -62.91 -39.20
C ILE A 38 6.28 -63.51 -39.98
N ASP A 39 7.26 -64.16 -39.33
CA ASP A 39 8.38 -64.80 -40.03
C ASP A 39 7.89 -65.94 -40.93
N GLU A 40 7.00 -66.80 -40.42
CA GLU A 40 6.44 -67.92 -41.20
C GLU A 40 5.56 -67.42 -42.36
N ALA A 41 4.80 -66.33 -42.15
CA ALA A 41 3.97 -65.73 -43.19
C ALA A 41 4.81 -65.04 -44.29
N ILE A 42 5.91 -64.39 -43.94
CA ILE A 42 6.83 -63.77 -44.91
C ILE A 42 7.50 -64.86 -45.76
N GLU A 43 7.94 -65.97 -45.16
CA GLU A 43 8.50 -67.11 -45.92
C GLU A 43 7.45 -67.75 -46.85
N ALA A 44 6.19 -67.84 -46.42
CA ALA A 44 5.10 -68.32 -47.25
C ALA A 44 4.82 -67.37 -48.43
N GLU A 45 4.85 -66.05 -48.21
CA GLU A 45 4.66 -65.04 -49.27
C GLU A 45 5.80 -65.08 -50.30
N GLU A 46 7.04 -65.32 -49.88
CA GLU A 46 8.18 -65.46 -50.78
C GLU A 46 8.13 -66.76 -51.61
N ARG A 47 7.67 -67.87 -51.04
CA ARG A 47 7.40 -69.13 -51.78
C ARG A 47 6.31 -68.96 -52.83
N LEU A 48 5.22 -68.27 -52.48
CA LEU A 48 4.13 -67.97 -53.41
C LEU A 48 4.55 -67.00 -54.53
N ALA A 49 5.44 -66.05 -54.22
CA ALA A 49 5.98 -65.10 -55.20
C ALA A 49 6.99 -65.75 -56.16
N ALA A 50 7.80 -66.71 -55.69
CA ALA A 50 8.78 -67.42 -56.51
C ALA A 50 8.15 -68.29 -57.60
N ASP A 51 6.95 -68.84 -57.35
CA ASP A 51 6.21 -69.68 -58.31
C ASP A 51 5.34 -68.89 -59.31
N GLY A 52 5.30 -67.55 -59.23
CA GLY A 52 4.69 -66.70 -60.26
C GLY A 52 3.21 -67.03 -60.53
N ILE A 53 2.43 -67.25 -59.47
CA ILE A 53 1.06 -67.75 -59.58
C ILE A 53 0.11 -66.64 -60.07
N ALA A 54 -0.07 -66.56 -61.39
CA ALA A 54 -1.17 -65.82 -61.99
C ALA A 54 -2.50 -66.56 -61.73
N PHE A 55 -3.53 -65.82 -61.32
CA PHE A 55 -4.89 -66.23 -60.88
C PHE A 55 -5.66 -67.22 -61.80
N HIS A 56 -5.11 -67.64 -62.94
CA HIS A 56 -5.82 -68.43 -63.94
C HIS A 56 -5.56 -69.95 -63.92
N SER A 57 -4.59 -70.46 -63.15
CA SER A 57 -4.33 -71.91 -63.11
C SER A 57 -4.00 -72.40 -61.70
N ILE A 58 -5.01 -72.90 -60.98
CA ILE A 58 -4.82 -73.62 -59.72
C ILE A 58 -5.64 -74.90 -59.77
N HIS A 59 -5.03 -76.08 -59.88
CA HIS A 59 -5.75 -77.35 -59.67
C HIS A 59 -6.12 -77.49 -58.18
N ASP A 60 -7.33 -78.00 -57.90
CA ASP A 60 -7.98 -77.95 -56.58
C ASP A 60 -7.29 -78.75 -55.46
N GLU A 61 -6.26 -79.54 -55.79
CA GLU A 61 -5.62 -80.50 -54.86
C GLU A 61 -4.39 -79.90 -54.14
N GLU A 62 -3.63 -79.01 -54.79
CA GLU A 62 -2.40 -78.42 -54.20
C GLU A 62 -2.71 -77.27 -53.22
N LEU A 63 -3.85 -76.58 -53.38
CA LEU A 63 -4.25 -75.46 -52.52
C LEU A 63 -4.72 -75.93 -51.13
N GLU A 64 -5.35 -77.10 -51.01
CA GLU A 64 -5.81 -77.62 -49.70
C GLU A 64 -4.64 -78.12 -48.84
N THR A 65 -3.57 -78.66 -49.45
CA THR A 65 -2.38 -79.13 -48.71
C THR A 65 -1.52 -78.00 -48.16
N GLU A 66 -1.32 -76.92 -48.91
CA GLU A 66 -0.54 -75.76 -48.45
C GLU A 66 -1.27 -74.99 -47.34
N PHE A 67 -2.61 -74.85 -47.44
CA PHE A 67 -3.41 -74.26 -46.37
C PHE A 67 -3.39 -75.09 -45.09
N ALA A 68 -3.40 -76.43 -45.19
CA ALA A 68 -3.34 -77.31 -44.04
C ALA A 68 -1.98 -77.24 -43.32
N GLU A 69 -0.88 -77.10 -44.05
CA GLU A 69 0.44 -76.91 -43.45
C GLU A 69 0.58 -75.50 -42.83
N LEU A 70 0.00 -74.48 -43.45
CA LEU A 70 -0.05 -73.11 -42.88
C LEU A 70 -0.87 -73.07 -41.58
N GLU A 71 -2.02 -73.76 -41.54
CA GLU A 71 -2.86 -73.88 -40.34
C GLU A 71 -2.11 -74.58 -39.20
N LYS A 72 -1.36 -75.63 -39.52
CA LYS A 72 -0.57 -76.41 -38.56
C LYS A 72 0.65 -75.67 -38.04
N ALA A 73 1.31 -74.88 -38.88
CA ALA A 73 2.41 -73.99 -38.48
C ALA A 73 1.90 -72.86 -37.56
N MET A 74 0.75 -72.27 -37.89
CA MET A 74 0.10 -71.28 -37.02
C MET A 74 -0.37 -71.87 -35.68
N GLU A 75 -0.82 -73.12 -35.64
CA GLU A 75 -1.19 -73.81 -34.40
C GLU A 75 0.04 -74.09 -33.51
N GLY A 76 1.22 -74.32 -34.12
CA GLY A 76 2.50 -74.40 -33.40
C GLY A 76 2.92 -73.09 -32.73
N CYS A 77 2.64 -71.93 -33.34
CA CYS A 77 2.91 -70.62 -32.73
C CYS A 77 1.90 -70.25 -31.61
N LEU A 78 0.71 -70.86 -31.58
CA LEU A 78 -0.31 -70.63 -30.54
C LEU A 78 0.02 -71.30 -29.20
N GLU A 79 0.90 -72.30 -29.19
CA GLU A 79 1.36 -73.02 -28.00
C GLU A 79 2.59 -72.34 -27.35
N ALA A 80 2.59 -71.01 -27.24
CA ALA A 80 3.58 -70.28 -26.45
C ALA A 80 3.02 -69.98 -25.03
N PRO A 81 3.81 -70.14 -23.96
CA PRO A 81 3.30 -69.98 -22.59
C PRO A 81 2.70 -68.58 -22.38
N SER A 82 1.46 -68.54 -21.86
CA SER A 82 0.62 -67.36 -21.77
C SER A 82 1.24 -66.20 -20.94
N PRO A 83 1.42 -64.98 -21.50
CA PRO A 83 2.00 -63.81 -20.82
C PRO A 83 1.18 -63.14 -19.71
N ILE A 84 0.03 -63.70 -19.31
CA ILE A 84 -0.92 -63.05 -18.40
C ILE A 84 -0.77 -63.56 -16.95
N ILE A 85 -0.13 -64.71 -16.74
CA ILE A 85 0.14 -65.23 -15.39
C ILE A 85 1.66 -65.24 -15.19
N PRO A 86 2.22 -64.25 -14.47
CA PRO A 86 3.64 -64.25 -14.17
C PRO A 86 3.97 -65.46 -13.30
N GLU A 87 5.21 -65.94 -13.45
CA GLU A 87 5.77 -66.98 -12.59
C GLU A 87 5.64 -66.58 -11.11
N LEU A 88 5.23 -67.51 -10.25
CA LEU A 88 4.92 -67.25 -8.85
C LEU A 88 6.08 -66.59 -8.09
N ASP A 89 7.31 -66.79 -8.57
CA ASP A 89 8.52 -66.19 -8.04
C ASP A 89 8.56 -64.66 -8.20
N GLU A 90 8.04 -64.11 -9.31
CA GLU A 90 7.93 -62.65 -9.51
C GLU A 90 6.89 -62.02 -8.59
N ILE A 91 5.80 -62.71 -8.29
CA ILE A 91 4.78 -62.24 -7.34
C ILE A 91 5.34 -62.20 -5.91
N ILE A 92 6.11 -63.23 -5.52
CA ILE A 92 6.70 -63.29 -4.17
C ILE A 92 7.77 -62.22 -4.01
N TRP A 93 8.69 -62.08 -4.97
CA TRP A 93 9.75 -61.07 -4.92
C TRP A 93 9.23 -59.64 -5.12
N GLY A 94 8.34 -59.43 -6.08
CA GLY A 94 7.72 -58.13 -6.35
C GLY A 94 6.80 -57.68 -5.22
N GLY A 95 5.97 -58.59 -4.71
CA GLY A 95 5.13 -58.35 -3.54
C GLY A 95 5.96 -58.07 -2.27
N GLY A 96 7.05 -58.81 -2.07
CA GLY A 96 7.99 -58.58 -0.97
C GLY A 96 8.65 -57.19 -1.05
N ALA A 97 9.15 -56.81 -2.22
CA ALA A 97 9.72 -55.48 -2.45
C ALA A 97 8.69 -54.37 -2.24
N PHE A 98 7.45 -54.56 -2.72
CA PHE A 98 6.35 -53.64 -2.50
C PHE A 98 6.01 -53.48 -1.01
N LEU A 99 5.93 -54.58 -0.25
CA LEU A 99 5.64 -54.54 1.18
C LEU A 99 6.76 -53.87 1.99
N VAL A 100 8.02 -54.09 1.63
CA VAL A 100 9.16 -53.41 2.27
C VAL A 100 9.10 -51.91 1.99
N LEU A 101 8.86 -51.50 0.73
CA LEU A 101 8.70 -50.09 0.36
C LEU A 101 7.49 -49.46 1.05
N PHE A 102 6.36 -50.17 1.08
CA PHE A 102 5.13 -49.73 1.74
C PHE A 102 5.33 -49.54 3.24
N GLY A 103 5.97 -50.51 3.90
CA GLY A 103 6.33 -50.42 5.32
C GLY A 103 7.24 -49.22 5.61
N PHE A 104 8.25 -48.99 4.77
CA PHE A 104 9.12 -47.81 4.89
C PHE A 104 8.35 -46.49 4.69
N MET A 105 7.43 -46.44 3.72
CA MET A 105 6.61 -45.27 3.44
C MET A 105 5.61 -44.97 4.57
N VAL A 106 5.01 -45.98 5.18
CA VAL A 106 4.14 -45.79 6.35
C VAL A 106 4.96 -45.35 7.56
N TRP A 107 6.12 -45.97 7.79
CA TRP A 107 6.97 -45.63 8.93
C TRP A 107 7.55 -44.22 8.86
N LYS A 108 7.95 -43.74 7.66
CA LYS A 108 8.63 -42.45 7.48
C LYS A 108 7.77 -41.38 6.79
N GLY A 109 6.98 -41.76 5.80
CA GLY A 109 6.19 -40.86 4.97
C GLY A 109 4.94 -40.34 5.67
N PHE A 110 4.16 -41.22 6.30
CA PHE A 110 2.95 -40.83 7.03
C PHE A 110 3.21 -39.79 8.13
N PRO A 111 4.18 -39.98 9.05
CA PRO A 111 4.46 -38.97 10.07
C PRO A 111 5.01 -37.66 9.48
N ALA A 112 5.74 -37.70 8.37
CA ALA A 112 6.23 -36.48 7.71
C ALA A 112 5.10 -35.65 7.09
N VAL A 113 4.10 -36.30 6.48
CA VAL A 113 2.93 -35.62 5.92
C VAL A 113 2.05 -35.05 7.02
N GLN A 114 1.80 -35.83 8.08
CA GLN A 114 1.02 -35.37 9.23
C GLN A 114 1.68 -34.16 9.89
N GLY A 115 2.99 -34.22 10.16
CA GLY A 115 3.73 -33.08 10.72
C GLY A 115 3.70 -31.83 9.84
N ALA A 116 3.68 -31.98 8.50
CA ALA A 116 3.55 -30.85 7.59
C ALA A 116 2.13 -30.23 7.59
N MET A 117 1.09 -31.05 7.78
CA MET A 117 -0.29 -30.56 7.92
C MET A 117 -0.50 -29.87 9.27
N ASP A 118 0.01 -30.46 10.35
CA ASP A 118 -0.05 -29.88 11.69
C ASP A 118 0.69 -28.54 11.74
N ALA A 119 1.91 -28.47 11.19
CA ALA A 119 2.67 -27.22 11.10
C ALA A 119 1.95 -26.13 10.28
N ARG A 120 1.20 -26.52 9.24
CA ARG A 120 0.36 -25.56 8.49
C ARG A 120 -0.84 -25.11 9.32
N ALA A 121 -1.51 -26.01 10.02
CA ALA A 121 -2.63 -25.69 10.88
C ALA A 121 -2.20 -24.75 12.02
N ASP A 122 -1.10 -25.05 12.70
CA ASP A 122 -0.52 -24.22 13.76
C ASP A 122 -0.13 -22.84 13.24
N LYS A 123 0.48 -22.76 12.06
CA LYS A 123 0.82 -21.48 11.45
C LYS A 123 -0.43 -20.64 11.15
N ILE A 124 -1.47 -21.25 10.59
CA ILE A 124 -2.73 -20.54 10.29
C ILE A 124 -3.38 -20.06 11.58
N ALA A 125 -3.40 -20.89 12.63
CA ALA A 125 -3.94 -20.50 13.93
C ALA A 125 -3.15 -19.33 14.53
N ALA A 126 -1.82 -19.37 14.46
CA ALA A 126 -0.96 -18.29 14.93
C ALA A 126 -1.15 -17.00 14.10
N ASP A 127 -1.25 -17.10 12.77
CA ASP A 127 -1.47 -15.96 11.90
C ASP A 127 -2.84 -15.31 12.15
N LEU A 128 -3.88 -16.11 12.44
CA LEU A 128 -5.22 -15.61 12.82
C LEU A 128 -5.22 -14.94 14.19
N ASP A 129 -4.59 -15.55 15.19
CA ASP A 129 -4.47 -14.95 16.53
C ASP A 129 -3.67 -13.64 16.48
N ALA A 130 -2.58 -13.59 15.71
CA ALA A 130 -1.83 -12.36 15.47
C ALA A 130 -2.65 -11.30 14.75
N ALA A 131 -3.49 -11.68 13.78
CA ALA A 131 -4.39 -10.76 13.10
C ALA A 131 -5.47 -10.20 14.04
N ASP A 132 -6.07 -11.04 14.88
CA ASP A 132 -7.06 -10.63 15.87
C ASP A 132 -6.45 -9.69 16.92
N GLN A 133 -5.24 -9.99 17.41
CA GLN A 133 -4.49 -9.10 18.30
C GLN A 133 -4.17 -7.76 17.63
N ALA A 134 -3.70 -7.78 16.39
CA ALA A 134 -3.41 -6.55 15.65
C ALA A 134 -4.67 -5.69 15.42
N MET A 135 -5.83 -6.33 15.18
CA MET A 135 -7.12 -5.63 15.06
C MET A 135 -7.56 -5.04 16.40
N ALA A 136 -7.41 -5.77 17.50
CA ALA A 136 -7.70 -5.28 18.84
C ALA A 136 -6.81 -4.09 19.23
N ASP A 137 -5.51 -4.18 18.95
CA ASP A 137 -4.55 -3.10 19.18
C ASP A 137 -4.84 -1.88 18.31
N ALA A 138 -5.15 -2.08 17.02
CA ALA A 138 -5.54 -1.00 16.14
C ALA A 138 -6.83 -0.30 16.60
N ALA A 139 -7.82 -1.06 17.07
CA ALA A 139 -9.06 -0.52 17.64
C ALA A 139 -8.79 0.29 18.91
N LYS A 140 -7.91 -0.20 19.78
CA LYS A 140 -7.48 0.49 21.00
C LYS A 140 -6.76 1.79 20.67
N ILE A 141 -5.74 1.75 19.81
CA ILE A 141 -4.99 2.92 19.34
C ILE A 141 -5.94 3.97 18.73
N LYS A 142 -6.90 3.53 17.92
CA LYS A 142 -7.90 4.43 17.34
C LYS A 142 -8.77 5.09 18.41
N SER A 143 -9.20 4.34 19.43
CA SER A 143 -9.96 4.87 20.55
C SER A 143 -9.14 5.88 21.37
N ASP A 144 -7.88 5.53 21.68
CA ASP A 144 -6.97 6.38 22.45
C ASP A 144 -6.69 7.69 21.71
N HIS A 145 -6.41 7.64 20.40
CA HIS A 145 -6.25 8.85 19.59
C HIS A 145 -7.53 9.68 19.46
N ALA A 146 -8.70 9.04 19.38
CA ALA A 146 -9.97 9.76 19.37
C ALA A 146 -10.21 10.51 20.69
N ALA A 147 -9.87 9.87 21.82
CA ALA A 147 -9.95 10.48 23.14
C ALA A 147 -8.93 11.63 23.30
N GLU A 148 -7.68 11.42 22.85
CA GLU A 148 -6.64 12.45 22.85
C GLU A 148 -7.04 13.66 22.00
N LEU A 149 -7.57 13.43 20.79
CA LEU A 149 -8.05 14.50 19.92
C LEU A 149 -9.23 15.27 20.53
N ALA A 150 -10.13 14.56 21.22
CA ALA A 150 -11.23 15.19 21.93
C ALA A 150 -10.73 16.04 23.11
N GLY A 151 -9.76 15.52 23.88
CA GLY A 151 -9.09 16.24 24.96
C GLY A 151 -8.38 17.51 24.46
N ALA A 152 -7.57 17.39 23.41
CA ALA A 152 -6.87 18.52 22.81
C ALA A 152 -7.82 19.61 22.29
N LYS A 153 -8.98 19.22 21.72
CA LYS A 153 -10.01 20.18 21.29
C LYS A 153 -10.68 20.89 22.46
N ALA A 154 -10.91 20.18 23.56
CA ALA A 154 -11.47 20.77 24.78
C ALA A 154 -10.49 21.77 25.40
N GLU A 155 -9.22 21.38 25.54
CA GLU A 155 -8.16 22.25 26.06
C GLU A 155 -7.94 23.48 25.17
N ALA A 156 -7.92 23.31 23.84
CA ALA A 156 -7.83 24.43 22.91
C ALA A 156 -9.02 25.40 23.04
N SER A 157 -10.23 24.87 23.21
CA SER A 157 -11.43 25.69 23.42
C SER A 157 -11.35 26.46 24.74
N GLU A 158 -10.89 25.80 25.81
CA GLU A 158 -10.68 26.43 27.11
C GLU A 158 -9.62 27.52 27.04
N LEU A 159 -8.48 27.27 26.39
CA LEU A 159 -7.42 28.24 26.20
C LEU A 159 -7.90 29.48 25.42
N ILE A 160 -8.69 29.28 24.37
CA ILE A 160 -9.26 30.38 23.59
C ILE A 160 -10.18 31.22 24.49
N GLU A 161 -11.00 30.59 25.32
CA GLU A 161 -11.91 31.31 26.21
C GLU A 161 -11.16 32.06 27.32
N GLN A 162 -10.14 31.45 27.90
CA GLN A 162 -9.25 32.11 28.85
C GLN A 162 -8.51 33.29 28.20
N ALA A 163 -8.04 33.15 26.95
CA ALA A 163 -7.37 34.21 26.22
C ALA A 163 -8.32 35.37 25.90
N ARG A 164 -9.57 35.08 25.54
CA ARG A 164 -10.61 36.12 25.36
C ARG A 164 -10.89 36.86 26.65
N GLY A 165 -11.09 36.14 27.75
CA GLY A 165 -11.30 36.75 29.07
C GLY A 165 -10.12 37.64 29.49
N GLN A 166 -8.88 37.19 29.28
CA GLN A 166 -7.69 38.00 29.53
C GLN A 166 -7.59 39.22 28.61
N ALA A 167 -7.94 39.08 27.33
CA ALA A 167 -7.94 40.19 26.39
C ALA A 167 -8.97 41.25 26.76
N ASP A 168 -10.16 40.85 27.21
CA ASP A 168 -11.20 41.78 27.68
C ASP A 168 -10.78 42.53 28.94
N LEU A 169 -10.17 41.82 29.91
CA LEU A 169 -9.61 42.44 31.11
C LEU A 169 -8.49 43.43 30.77
N LEU A 170 -7.57 43.05 29.88
CA LEU A 170 -6.50 43.92 29.42
C LEU A 170 -7.05 45.16 28.69
N ARG A 171 -8.08 44.97 27.84
CA ARG A 171 -8.74 46.08 27.15
C ARG A 171 -9.36 47.06 28.14
N ALA A 172 -10.04 46.56 29.16
CA ALA A 172 -10.64 47.40 30.21
C ALA A 172 -9.57 48.14 31.03
N ASP A 173 -8.47 47.48 31.41
CA ASP A 173 -7.35 48.10 32.12
C ASP A 173 -6.68 49.20 31.28
N LEU A 174 -6.38 48.91 30.00
CA LEU A 174 -5.80 49.89 29.09
C LEU A 174 -6.72 51.10 28.86
N GLN A 175 -8.03 50.86 28.74
CA GLN A 175 -8.99 51.95 28.60
C GLN A 175 -9.04 52.81 29.87
N SER A 176 -9.08 52.19 31.06
CA SER A 176 -9.08 52.92 32.33
C SER A 176 -7.80 53.74 32.52
N ARG A 177 -6.63 53.18 32.19
CA ARG A 177 -5.34 53.91 32.21
C ARG A 177 -5.34 55.07 31.23
N ALA A 178 -5.80 54.86 30.00
CA ALA A 178 -5.87 55.92 29.00
C ALA A 178 -6.79 57.07 29.44
N GLU A 179 -7.94 56.75 30.06
CA GLU A 179 -8.85 57.75 30.62
C GLU A 179 -8.19 58.53 31.78
N ALA A 180 -7.45 57.85 32.65
CA ALA A 180 -6.70 58.47 33.74
C ALA A 180 -5.57 59.39 33.21
N ASP A 181 -4.79 58.92 32.23
CA ASP A 181 -3.71 59.68 31.60
C ASP A 181 -4.24 60.92 30.88
N VAL A 182 -5.37 60.81 30.18
CA VAL A 182 -6.04 61.94 29.53
C VAL A 182 -6.55 62.95 30.56
N ALA A 183 -7.11 62.48 31.68
CA ALA A 183 -7.56 63.36 32.76
C ALA A 183 -6.37 64.12 33.38
N GLU A 184 -5.27 63.42 33.66
CA GLU A 184 -4.05 64.03 34.18
C GLU A 184 -3.45 65.04 33.19
N MET A 185 -3.39 64.69 31.90
CA MET A 185 -2.91 65.59 30.86
C MET A 185 -3.76 66.87 30.78
N ARG A 186 -5.09 66.76 30.89
CA ARG A 186 -5.98 67.93 30.91
C ARG A 186 -5.75 68.80 32.14
N THR A 187 -5.56 68.19 33.31
CA THR A 187 -5.27 68.94 34.55
C THR A 187 -3.94 69.69 34.43
N ARG A 188 -2.89 69.04 33.91
CA ARG A 188 -1.59 69.69 33.67
C ARG A 188 -1.70 70.81 32.64
N ALA A 189 -2.36 70.57 31.52
CA ALA A 189 -2.57 71.60 30.49
C ALA A 189 -3.34 72.81 31.02
N GLN A 190 -4.35 72.59 31.88
CA GLN A 190 -5.09 73.69 32.52
C GLN A 190 -4.19 74.49 33.47
N ALA A 191 -3.37 73.81 34.29
CA ALA A 191 -2.41 74.46 35.16
C ALA A 191 -1.36 75.28 34.38
N ASP A 192 -0.87 74.75 33.25
CA ASP A 192 0.07 75.43 32.36
C ASP A 192 -0.58 76.68 31.71
N ILE A 193 -1.85 76.58 31.30
CA ILE A 193 -2.62 77.72 30.79
C ILE A 193 -2.76 78.80 31.85
N ASP A 194 -3.13 78.44 33.08
CA ASP A 194 -3.32 79.38 34.18
C ASP A 194 -2.00 80.06 34.56
N SER A 195 -0.90 79.31 34.61
CA SER A 195 0.46 79.84 34.83
C SER A 195 0.88 80.80 33.70
N SER A 196 0.67 80.40 32.43
CA SER A 196 1.01 81.23 31.26
C SER A 196 0.19 82.51 31.23
N ARG A 197 -1.08 82.46 31.64
CA ARG A 197 -1.95 83.64 31.76
C ARG A 197 -1.46 84.59 32.86
N ALA A 198 -1.06 84.05 34.02
CA ALA A 198 -0.50 84.86 35.11
C ALA A 198 0.82 85.55 34.70
N GLN A 199 1.69 84.83 33.98
CA GLN A 199 2.91 85.36 33.39
C GLN A 199 2.59 86.50 32.41
N ALA A 200 1.70 86.26 31.43
CA ALA A 200 1.32 87.26 30.43
C ALA A 200 0.70 88.53 31.06
N ILE A 201 -0.11 88.39 32.10
CA ILE A 201 -0.67 89.56 32.83
C ILE A 201 0.45 90.34 33.53
N THR A 202 1.44 89.66 34.08
CA THR A 202 2.59 90.31 34.75
C THR A 202 3.46 91.04 33.74
N ASP A 203 3.74 90.42 32.60
CA ASP A 203 4.50 91.03 31.51
C ASP A 203 3.77 92.26 30.94
N LEU A 204 2.46 92.17 30.69
CA LEU A 204 1.63 93.31 30.28
C LEU A 204 1.63 94.45 31.29
N ARG A 205 1.59 94.14 32.60
CA ARG A 205 1.68 95.18 33.65
C ARG A 205 3.04 95.87 33.64
N SER A 206 4.12 95.13 33.37
CA SER A 206 5.46 95.70 33.25
C SER A 206 5.55 96.63 32.05
N GLU A 207 5.12 96.19 30.86
CA GLU A 207 5.12 97.01 29.64
C GLU A 207 4.26 98.27 29.80
N VAL A 208 3.06 98.15 30.37
CA VAL A 208 2.19 99.32 30.62
C VAL A 208 2.84 100.29 31.61
N SER A 209 3.54 99.78 32.63
CA SER A 209 4.26 100.62 33.60
C SER A 209 5.41 101.38 32.93
N GLU A 210 6.19 100.72 32.06
CA GLU A 210 7.25 101.37 31.28
C GLU A 210 6.69 102.44 30.34
N ILE A 211 5.60 102.15 29.62
CA ILE A 211 4.94 103.14 28.74
C ILE A 211 4.41 104.33 29.56
N ALA A 212 3.81 104.08 30.73
CA ALA A 212 3.30 105.13 31.60
C ALA A 212 4.41 106.02 32.16
N VAL A 213 5.53 105.43 32.61
CA VAL A 213 6.71 106.19 33.07
C VAL A 213 7.29 107.01 31.92
N GLY A 214 7.48 106.43 30.73
CA GLY A 214 7.98 107.14 29.55
C GLY A 214 7.07 108.30 29.12
N ALA A 215 5.74 108.12 29.19
CA ALA A 215 4.78 109.18 28.92
C ALA A 215 4.84 110.30 29.98
N ALA A 216 4.97 109.95 31.26
CA ALA A 216 5.13 110.91 32.35
C ALA A 216 6.43 111.72 32.19
N GLU A 217 7.55 111.07 31.88
CA GLU A 217 8.82 111.73 31.58
C GLU A 217 8.69 112.73 30.42
N ALA A 218 8.00 112.34 29.34
CA ALA A 218 7.76 113.22 28.19
C ALA A 218 6.94 114.47 28.57
N VAL A 219 5.89 114.32 29.39
CA VAL A 219 5.05 115.43 29.87
C VAL A 219 5.83 116.36 30.80
N ILE A 220 6.60 115.81 31.74
CA ILE A 220 7.46 116.59 32.65
C ILE A 220 8.48 117.39 31.83
N LYS A 221 9.15 116.76 30.85
CA LYS A 221 10.11 117.42 29.97
C LYS A 221 9.49 118.54 29.14
N ALA A 222 8.23 118.40 28.72
CA ALA A 222 7.51 119.42 27.96
C ALA A 222 7.04 120.62 28.82
N ASN A 223 6.77 120.41 30.11
CA ASN A 223 6.28 121.46 31.03
C ASN A 223 7.36 122.08 31.94
N LEU A 224 8.63 121.68 31.79
CA LEU A 224 9.72 122.19 32.61
C LEU A 224 10.16 123.61 32.16
N ASP A 225 9.56 124.65 32.75
CA ASP A 225 10.06 126.03 32.65
C ASP A 225 11.03 126.38 33.80
N ARG A 226 11.68 127.54 33.72
CA ARG A 226 12.67 128.01 34.72
C ARG A 226 12.07 128.24 36.12
N ASN A 227 10.78 128.56 36.21
CA ASN A 227 10.07 128.78 37.47
C ASN A 227 9.66 127.45 38.12
N ALA A 228 9.20 126.48 37.33
CA ALA A 228 8.84 125.14 37.80
C ALA A 228 10.05 124.39 38.39
N GLN A 229 11.24 124.53 37.81
CA GLN A 229 12.48 123.95 38.36
C GLN A 229 12.83 124.55 39.73
N SER A 230 12.66 125.86 39.92
CA SER A 230 12.97 126.53 41.18
C SER A 230 12.02 126.07 42.30
N ALA A 231 10.72 125.97 42.01
CA ALA A 231 9.71 125.47 42.95
C ALA A 231 9.90 123.99 43.34
N LEU A 232 10.36 123.14 42.41
CA LEU A 232 10.69 121.73 42.69
C LEU A 232 11.91 121.59 43.63
N VAL A 233 12.92 122.45 43.46
CA VAL A 233 14.10 122.48 44.34
C VAL A 233 13.70 122.91 45.76
N ASP A 234 12.91 123.97 45.89
CA ASP A 234 12.44 124.43 47.20
C ASP A 234 11.57 123.38 47.91
N ALA A 235 10.66 122.71 47.18
CA ALA A 235 9.82 121.64 47.73
C ALA A 235 10.63 120.40 48.17
N TYR A 236 11.68 120.02 47.43
CA TYR A 236 12.56 118.92 47.82
C TYR A 236 13.40 119.28 49.05
N ILE A 237 13.87 120.52 49.15
CA ILE A 237 14.58 121.02 50.34
C ILE A 237 13.66 120.96 51.56
N ASP A 238 12.39 121.36 51.43
CA ASP A 238 11.40 121.27 52.52
C ASP A 238 11.05 119.82 52.91
N GLU A 239 10.91 118.89 51.97
CA GLU A 239 10.59 117.49 52.31
C GLU A 239 11.78 116.74 52.94
N VAL A 240 13.02 117.03 52.51
CA VAL A 240 14.22 116.47 53.13
C VAL A 240 14.48 117.12 54.50
N ALA A 241 14.20 118.42 54.65
CA ALA A 241 14.27 119.10 55.94
C ALA A 241 13.17 118.64 56.91
N GLY A 242 12.00 118.23 56.41
CA GLY A 242 10.88 117.73 57.21
C GLY A 242 10.94 116.24 57.60
N ARG A 243 11.85 115.46 57.02
CA ARG A 243 12.10 114.04 57.38
C ARG A 243 13.31 113.83 58.30
N GLY A 244 13.90 114.91 58.83
CA GLY A 244 14.96 114.92 59.83
C GLY A 244 14.47 115.24 61.23
#